data_AF-A0A8X6KU31-F1
#
_entry.id   AF-A0A8X6KU31-F1
#
_cell.length_a   1.000
_cell.length_b   1.000
_cell.length_c   1.000
_cell.angle_alpha   90.00
_cell.angle_beta   90.00
_cell.angle_gamma   90.00
#
_symmetry.space_group_name_H-M   'P 1'
#
loop_
_entity.id
_entity.type
_entity.pdbx_description
1 polymer ?
#
loop_
_entity_poly.entity_id
_entity_poly.type
_entity_poly.pdbx_seq_one_letter_code
_entity_poly.pdbx_strand_id
1 'polypeptide(L)'
;MCQDKDLSYSSSTENKTIGLLWKPYLDSFAFKISPMTLNCDSLIATKKSVISTIVRIFDPLGLIGPVITRAKILLQSLWQLKRDWNDPLPSNLVSYWKSFIDALESINCINIPRYCLEAKSIRTELHDL
;
A
#
# COMPACT_ATOMS: atom_id res chain seq x y z
N MET A 1 29.28 -39.49 7.34
CA MET A 1 27.94 -39.40 7.95
C MET A 1 27.89 -38.12 8.77
N CYS A 2 27.64 -37.00 8.13
CA CYS A 2 27.29 -35.76 8.82
C CYS A 2 25.78 -35.65 8.69
N GLN A 3 25.08 -35.69 9.81
CA GLN A 3 23.63 -35.55 9.85
C GLN A 3 23.28 -34.12 9.45
N ASP A 4 22.59 -34.01 8.32
CA ASP A 4 21.86 -32.83 7.91
C ASP A 4 20.90 -32.45 9.03
N LYS A 5 21.08 -31.26 9.58
CA LYS A 5 20.04 -30.63 10.40
C LYS A 5 18.96 -30.19 9.43
N ASP A 6 17.86 -30.94 9.42
CA ASP A 6 16.61 -30.56 8.80
C ASP A 6 16.22 -29.16 9.28
N LEU A 7 16.49 -28.17 8.45
CA LEU A 7 16.03 -26.80 8.63
C LEU A 7 14.53 -26.85 8.33
N SER A 8 13.72 -27.01 9.36
CA SER A 8 12.27 -26.92 9.26
C SER A 8 11.88 -25.53 8.76
N TYR A 9 11.71 -25.41 7.45
CA TYR A 9 11.19 -24.22 6.79
C TYR A 9 9.73 -24.08 7.20
N SER A 10 9.48 -23.34 8.29
CA SER A 10 8.14 -22.93 8.65
C SER A 10 7.59 -22.07 7.50
N SER A 11 6.67 -22.66 6.74
CA SER A 11 5.97 -22.01 5.66
C SER A 11 5.10 -20.87 6.21
N SER A 12 5.64 -19.64 6.33
CA SER A 12 4.89 -18.35 6.39
C SER A 12 5.70 -17.18 6.99
N THR A 13 6.94 -16.94 6.56
CA THR A 13 7.63 -15.69 6.94
C THR A 13 7.30 -14.59 5.92
N GLU A 14 6.07 -14.09 6.00
CA GLU A 14 5.65 -12.84 5.35
C GLU A 14 6.47 -11.68 5.94
N ASN A 15 7.50 -11.23 5.23
CA ASN A 15 8.29 -10.07 5.65
C ASN A 15 7.56 -8.79 5.23
N LYS A 16 6.96 -8.11 6.21
CA LYS A 16 6.32 -6.81 6.00
C LYS A 16 7.40 -5.73 5.96
N THR A 17 7.67 -5.21 4.77
CA THR A 17 8.34 -3.91 4.61
C THR A 17 7.26 -2.82 4.60
N ILE A 18 7.62 -1.55 4.81
CA ILE A 18 6.66 -0.44 4.92
C ILE A 18 5.66 -0.47 3.73
N GLY A 19 4.42 -0.90 3.98
CA GLY A 19 3.34 -1.01 2.98
C GLY A 19 3.37 -2.23 2.05
N LEU A 20 4.51 -2.89 1.89
CA LEU A 20 4.74 -3.96 0.91
C LEU A 20 4.93 -5.33 1.58
N LEU A 21 4.28 -6.35 1.03
CA LEU A 21 4.45 -7.74 1.43
C LEU A 21 5.26 -8.48 0.36
N TRP A 22 6.41 -9.05 0.75
CA TRP A 22 7.13 -9.97 -0.13
C TRP A 22 6.71 -11.40 0.17
N LYS A 23 6.31 -12.14 -0.87
CA LYS A 23 6.01 -13.57 -0.85
C LYS A 23 7.19 -14.33 -1.46
N PRO A 24 8.14 -14.87 -0.66
CA PRO A 24 9.38 -15.44 -1.18
C PRO A 24 9.14 -16.65 -2.09
N TYR A 25 8.20 -17.51 -1.72
CA TYR A 25 7.88 -18.72 -2.46
C TYR A 25 7.33 -18.45 -3.87
N LEU A 26 6.54 -17.38 -4.02
CA LEU A 26 5.94 -16.99 -5.30
C LEU A 26 6.75 -15.93 -6.04
N ASP A 27 7.90 -15.53 -5.49
CA ASP A 27 8.70 -14.38 -5.92
C ASP A 27 7.85 -13.18 -6.38
N SER A 28 6.94 -12.73 -5.53
CA SER A 28 6.01 -11.65 -5.85
C SER A 28 5.83 -10.66 -4.70
N PHE A 29 5.50 -9.44 -5.07
CA PHE A 29 5.02 -8.41 -4.17
C PHE A 29 3.51 -8.42 -4.08
N ALA A 30 3.00 -8.19 -2.88
CA ALA A 30 1.60 -8.03 -2.58
C ALA A 30 1.43 -6.90 -1.56
N PHE A 31 0.18 -6.59 -1.24
CA PHE A 31 -0.17 -5.56 -0.28
C PHE A 31 -1.12 -6.14 0.76
N LYS A 32 -1.07 -5.58 1.97
CA LYS A 32 -1.99 -5.94 3.06
C LYS A 32 -2.47 -4.68 3.76
N ILE A 33 -3.62 -4.19 3.30
CA ILE A 33 -4.27 -2.96 3.73
C ILE A 33 -5.69 -3.30 4.17
N SER A 34 -6.06 -2.95 5.40
CA SER A 34 -7.46 -2.96 5.84
C SER A 34 -7.80 -1.65 6.56
N PRO A 35 -9.07 -1.23 6.57
CA PRO A 35 -9.53 -0.06 7.33
C PRO A 35 -9.12 -0.12 8.80
N MET A 36 -9.13 -1.31 9.40
CA MET A 36 -8.66 -1.57 10.77
C MET A 36 -7.15 -1.32 10.92
N THR A 37 -6.32 -1.78 9.98
CA THR A 37 -4.86 -1.49 10.01
C THR A 37 -4.54 0.00 9.78
N LEU A 38 -5.45 0.71 9.13
CA LEU A 38 -5.35 2.13 8.82
C LEU A 38 -5.95 3.03 9.91
N ASN A 39 -6.51 2.44 10.98
CA ASN A 39 -7.24 3.13 12.06
C ASN A 39 -8.32 4.08 11.54
N CYS A 40 -9.08 3.65 10.53
CA CYS A 40 -10.15 4.46 9.93
C CYS A 40 -11.44 4.50 10.76
N ASP A 41 -11.52 3.76 11.86
CA ASP A 41 -12.73 3.57 12.68
C ASP A 41 -13.17 4.79 13.50
N SER A 42 -12.49 5.93 13.36
CA SER A 42 -12.95 7.15 14.02
C SER A 42 -14.30 7.55 13.43
N LEU A 43 -15.33 7.63 14.29
CA LEU A 43 -16.68 8.05 13.93
C LEU A 43 -16.71 9.39 13.17
N ILE A 44 -15.68 10.21 13.37
CA ILE A 44 -15.49 11.53 12.75
C ILE A 44 -14.14 11.54 12.03
N ALA A 45 -14.16 11.69 10.72
CA ALA A 45 -12.96 11.96 9.95
C ALA A 45 -12.51 13.41 10.23
N THR A 46 -11.31 13.57 10.79
CA THR A 46 -10.65 14.88 11.01
C THR A 46 -9.49 15.02 10.04
N LYS A 47 -9.07 16.26 9.76
CA LYS A 47 -7.93 16.52 8.87
C LYS A 47 -6.69 15.73 9.29
N LYS A 48 -6.40 15.70 10.60
CA LYS A 48 -5.29 14.93 11.18
C LYS A 48 -5.43 13.43 10.99
N SER A 49 -6.61 12.84 11.22
CA SER A 49 -6.78 11.40 11.09
C SER A 49 -6.60 10.95 9.64
N VAL A 50 -7.20 11.67 8.70
CA VAL A 50 -7.08 11.36 7.27
C VAL A 50 -5.63 11.47 6.79
N ILE A 51 -4.91 12.53 7.16
CA ILE A 51 -3.49 12.69 6.80
C ILE A 51 -2.64 11.57 7.40
N SER A 52 -2.83 11.27 8.69
CA SER A 52 -2.12 10.19 9.38
C SER A 52 -2.32 8.85 8.66
N THR A 53 -3.55 8.57 8.22
CA THR A 53 -3.84 7.36 7.45
C THR A 53 -3.18 7.38 6.07
N ILE A 54 -3.25 8.49 5.31
CA ILE A 54 -2.63 8.60 3.98
C ILE A 54 -1.12 8.34 4.05
N VAL A 55 -0.44 8.87 5.06
CA VAL A 55 1.02 8.70 5.22
C VAL A 55 1.42 7.23 5.46
N ARG A 56 0.51 6.39 5.98
CA ARG A 56 0.76 4.94 6.12
C ARG A 56 0.71 4.20 4.79
N ILE A 57 0.10 4.78 3.76
CA ILE A 57 0.03 4.22 2.41
C ILE A 57 1.31 4.62 1.69
N PHE A 58 2.34 3.79 1.85
CA PHE A 58 3.65 4.00 1.27
C PHE A 58 3.94 2.97 0.17
N ASP A 59 4.54 3.43 -0.92
CA ASP A 59 4.87 2.63 -2.09
C ASP A 59 6.30 2.97 -2.56
N PRO A 60 7.32 2.27 -2.03
CA PRO A 60 8.71 2.57 -2.34
C PRO A 60 9.09 2.27 -3.80
N LEU A 61 8.34 1.38 -4.46
CA LEU A 61 8.64 0.89 -5.80
C LEU A 61 7.74 1.50 -6.88
N GLY A 62 6.77 2.34 -6.51
CA GLY A 62 5.84 2.97 -7.45
C GLY A 62 4.80 2.03 -8.07
N LEU A 63 4.60 0.84 -7.49
CA LEU A 63 3.73 -0.22 -8.02
C LEU A 63 2.24 0.12 -7.97
N ILE A 64 1.83 0.98 -7.04
CA ILE A 64 0.46 1.45 -6.85
C ILE A 64 0.36 2.98 -7.06
N GLY A 65 1.13 3.51 -8.01
CA GLY A 65 1.17 4.93 -8.36
C GLY A 65 -0.21 5.62 -8.48
N PRO A 66 -1.24 5.02 -9.13
CA PRO A 66 -2.58 5.60 -9.18
C PRO A 66 -3.24 5.80 -7.81
N VAL A 67 -3.03 4.87 -6.88
CA VAL A 67 -3.54 4.94 -5.50
C VAL A 67 -2.87 6.08 -4.76
N ILE A 68 -1.53 6.15 -4.83
CA ILE A 68 -0.74 7.23 -4.22
C ILE A 68 -1.14 8.60 -4.79
N THR A 69 -1.42 8.66 -6.09
CA THR A 69 -1.87 9.90 -6.75
C THR A 69 -3.21 10.37 -6.20
N ARG A 70 -4.21 9.48 -6.07
CA ARG A 70 -5.50 9.81 -5.45
C ARG A 70 -5.34 10.26 -4.00
N ALA A 71 -4.45 9.62 -3.25
CA ALA A 71 -4.13 10.00 -1.87
C ALA A 71 -3.51 11.41 -1.80
N LYS A 72 -2.58 11.74 -2.72
CA LYS A 72 -1.97 13.07 -2.83
C LYS A 72 -2.99 14.16 -3.20
N ILE A 73 -3.94 13.88 -4.09
CA ILE A 73 -5.02 14.81 -4.43
C ILE A 73 -5.89 15.10 -3.20
N LEU A 74 -6.24 14.07 -2.43
CA LEU A 74 -6.99 14.26 -1.18
C LEU A 74 -6.19 15.08 -0.17
N LEU A 75 -4.90 14.75 0.00
CA LEU A 75 -4.00 15.49 0.87
C LEU A 75 -3.96 16.98 0.49
N GLN A 76 -3.80 17.30 -0.79
CA GLN A 76 -3.84 18.67 -1.31
C GLN A 76 -5.16 19.36 -0.98
N SER A 77 -6.28 18.67 -1.14
CA SER A 77 -7.62 19.20 -0.84
C SER A 77 -7.79 19.54 0.66
N LEU A 78 -7.20 18.72 1.53
CA LEU A 78 -7.17 18.98 2.99
C LEU A 78 -6.27 20.16 3.37
N TRP A 79 -5.16 20.36 2.66
CA TRP A 79 -4.29 21.52 2.88
C TRP A 79 -4.94 22.84 2.45
N GLN A 80 -5.72 22.80 1.37
CA GLN A 80 -6.51 23.96 0.92
C GLN A 80 -7.66 24.29 1.88
N LEU A 81 -8.11 23.30 2.66
CA LEU A 81 -9.01 23.51 3.78
C LEU A 81 -8.27 24.35 4.84
N LYS A 82 -8.56 25.66 4.88
CA LYS A 82 -8.08 26.63 5.88
C LYS A 82 -8.74 26.37 7.25
N ARG A 83 -8.59 25.15 7.76
CA ARG A 83 -9.18 24.61 8.98
C ARG A 83 -8.12 23.92 9.83
N ASP A 84 -8.42 23.80 11.12
CA ASP A 84 -7.53 23.16 12.08
C ASP A 84 -7.41 21.65 11.81
N TRP A 85 -6.36 21.05 12.35
CA TRP A 85 -6.06 19.63 12.26
C TRP A 85 -7.14 18.75 12.91
N ASN A 86 -7.75 19.22 14.00
CA ASN A 86 -8.78 18.47 14.71
C ASN A 86 -10.21 18.74 14.20
N ASP A 87 -10.37 19.68 13.26
CA ASP A 87 -11.68 19.99 12.71
C ASP A 87 -12.22 18.82 11.87
N PRO A 88 -13.54 18.55 11.94
CA PRO A 88 -14.18 17.57 11.10
C PRO A 88 -14.13 18.00 9.63
N LEU A 89 -13.97 17.02 8.73
CA LEU A 89 -14.03 17.27 7.29
C LEU A 89 -15.45 17.70 6.88
N PRO A 90 -15.57 18.56 5.85
CA PRO A 90 -16.86 18.83 5.22
C PRO A 90 -17.41 17.58 4.54
N SER A 91 -18.73 17.49 4.41
CA SER A 91 -19.45 16.29 3.96
C SER A 91 -18.96 15.75 2.61
N ASN A 92 -18.64 16.63 1.66
CA ASN A 92 -18.12 16.24 0.35
C ASN A 92 -16.78 15.49 0.45
N LEU A 93 -15.87 15.95 1.31
CA LEU A 93 -14.58 15.29 1.51
C LEU A 93 -14.71 14.02 2.37
N VAL A 94 -15.67 13.97 3.29
CA VAL A 94 -15.99 12.74 4.03
C VAL A 94 -16.44 11.64 3.07
N SER A 95 -17.33 11.95 2.13
CA SER A 95 -17.80 10.97 1.13
C SER A 95 -16.66 10.50 0.22
N TYR A 96 -15.82 11.44 -0.24
CA TYR A 96 -14.65 11.09 -1.04
C TYR A 96 -13.66 10.22 -0.27
N TRP A 97 -13.41 10.55 1.01
CA TRP A 97 -12.55 9.77 1.90
C TRP A 97 -13.05 8.34 2.08
N LYS A 98 -14.34 8.15 2.36
CA LYS A 98 -14.97 6.83 2.51
C LYS A 98 -14.80 5.99 1.23
N SER A 99 -15.17 6.55 0.08
CA SER A 99 -15.00 5.88 -1.21
C SER A 99 -13.53 5.52 -1.51
N PHE A 100 -12.59 6.37 -1.10
CA PHE A 100 -11.16 6.07 -1.23
C PHE A 100 -10.74 4.90 -0.32
N ILE A 101 -11.18 4.85 0.95
CA ILE A 101 -10.91 3.74 1.87
C ILE A 101 -11.54 2.43 1.37
N ASP A 102 -12.79 2.46 0.93
CA ASP A 102 -13.48 1.27 0.42
C ASP A 102 -12.73 0.71 -0.81
N ALA A 103 -12.27 1.59 -1.70
CA ALA A 103 -11.47 1.20 -2.86
C ALA A 103 -10.04 0.74 -2.50
N LEU A 104 -9.50 1.09 -1.32
CA LEU A 104 -8.16 0.66 -0.91
C LEU A 104 -8.12 -0.85 -0.62
N GLU A 105 -9.23 -1.45 -0.18
CA GLU A 105 -9.28 -2.88 0.10
C GLU A 105 -9.00 -3.74 -1.14
N SER A 106 -9.35 -3.25 -2.35
CA SER A 106 -9.08 -3.99 -3.59
C SER A 106 -7.59 -4.15 -3.88
N ILE A 107 -6.73 -3.37 -3.23
CA ILE A 107 -5.27 -3.48 -3.39
C ILE A 107 -4.74 -4.80 -2.81
N ASN A 108 -5.45 -5.39 -1.85
CA ASN A 108 -5.08 -6.71 -1.31
C ASN A 108 -5.13 -7.82 -2.38
N CYS A 109 -5.87 -7.61 -3.46
CA CYS A 109 -5.96 -8.55 -4.58
C CYS A 109 -4.79 -8.42 -5.56
N ILE A 110 -3.95 -7.38 -5.44
CA ILE A 110 -2.81 -7.18 -6.33
C ILE A 110 -1.68 -8.14 -5.95
N ASN A 111 -1.18 -8.87 -6.95
CA ASN A 111 0.02 -9.70 -6.85
C ASN A 111 0.92 -9.42 -8.05
N ILE A 112 2.11 -8.90 -7.81
CA ILE A 112 3.03 -8.43 -8.85
C ILE A 112 4.28 -9.32 -8.81
N PRO A 113 4.52 -10.15 -9.84
CA PRO A 113 5.76 -10.91 -9.97
C PRO A 113 6.98 -9.99 -9.94
N ARG A 114 8.03 -10.36 -9.21
CA ARG A 114 9.30 -9.61 -9.21
C ARG A 114 10.08 -9.81 -10.50
N TYR A 115 9.98 -11.01 -11.07
CA TYR A 115 10.53 -11.30 -12.39
C TYR A 115 9.76 -10.54 -13.47
N CYS A 116 10.41 -9.55 -14.06
CA CYS A 116 9.83 -8.64 -15.06
C CYS A 116 10.30 -8.94 -16.50
N LEU A 117 11.07 -10.00 -16.72
CA LEU A 117 11.53 -10.39 -18.05
C LEU A 117 10.48 -11.24 -18.74
N GLU A 118 10.22 -10.93 -20.00
CA GLU A 118 9.26 -11.69 -20.79
C GLU A 118 9.93 -12.91 -21.43
N ALA A 119 9.31 -14.10 -21.30
CA ALA A 119 9.88 -15.36 -21.78
C ALA A 119 10.09 -15.43 -23.31
N LYS A 120 9.50 -14.49 -24.07
CA LYS A 120 9.60 -14.40 -25.54
C LYS A 120 10.35 -13.17 -26.03
N SER A 121 11.07 -12.48 -25.16
CA SER A 121 11.88 -11.33 -25.59
C SER A 121 12.98 -11.78 -26.56
N ILE A 122 13.03 -11.16 -27.73
CA ILE A 122 14.08 -11.41 -28.75
C ILE A 122 15.39 -10.72 -28.34
N ARG A 123 15.28 -9.59 -27.63
CA ARG A 123 16.41 -8.80 -27.13
C ARG A 123 15.96 -8.04 -25.90
N THR A 124 16.68 -8.26 -24.80
CA THR A 124 16.51 -7.50 -23.56
C THR A 124 17.79 -6.73 -23.33
N GLU A 125 17.68 -5.42 -23.15
CA GLU A 125 18.78 -4.58 -22.72
C GLU A 125 18.47 -4.08 -21.32
N LEU A 126 19.42 -4.30 -20.41
CA LEU A 126 19.41 -3.64 -19.11
C LEU A 126 20.23 -2.38 -19.29
N HIS A 127 19.57 -1.23 -19.26
CA HIS A 127 20.28 0.03 -19.15
C HIS A 127 20.61 0.23 -17.67
N ASP A 128 21.90 0.30 -17.36
CA ASP A 128 22.34 0.73 -16.04
C ASP A 128 21.80 2.15 -15.78
N LEU A 129 21.46 2.42 -14.51
CA LEU A 129 20.99 3.74 -14.03
C LEU A 129 22.08 4.81 -14.14
#